data_AF-A0A7V9JKP3-F1
#
_entry.id   AF-A0A7V9JKP3-F1
#
_cell.length_a   1.000
_cell.length_b   1.000
_cell.length_c   1.000
_cell.angle_alpha   90.00
_cell.angle_beta   90.00
_cell.angle_gamma   90.00
#
_symmetry.space_group_name_H-M   'P 1'
#
loop_
_entity.id
_entity.type
_entity.pdbx_description
1 polymer ?
#
loop_
_entity_poly.entity_id
_entity_poly.type
_entity_poly.pdbx_seq_one_letter_code
_entity_poly.pdbx_strand_id
1 'polypeptide(L)'
;MRQYSGGLWRLTSAAAGTKRLVPSLRVEPRDTPGERAEDHVEIEIAEELAVFTDQLDEWAAGMEHWELSFRQGHDFGRPDNIEARLLFAGGDHTCSLTFRLDQIETAQEFERELWLTLDVEDGIGKAVHLAPLGLDVELHHIVGPPLGGTTA
;
A
#
# COMPACT_ATOMS: atom_id res chain seq x y z
N MET A 1 40.87 37.52 -48.05
CA MET A 1 39.90 36.86 -48.96
C MET A 1 40.00 35.36 -48.71
N ARG A 2 38.86 34.66 -48.52
CA ARG A 2 38.67 33.28 -47.97
C ARG A 2 38.70 33.20 -46.43
N GLN A 3 37.83 32.48 -45.74
CA GLN A 3 36.70 31.61 -46.13
C GLN A 3 35.79 31.45 -44.90
N TYR A 4 34.47 31.55 -45.09
CA TYR A 4 33.48 31.08 -44.11
C TYR A 4 33.44 29.56 -44.13
N SER A 5 33.48 28.92 -42.97
CA SER A 5 33.13 27.51 -42.79
C SER A 5 32.26 27.39 -41.54
N GLY A 6 30.94 27.38 -41.75
CA GLY A 6 29.95 27.03 -40.75
C GLY A 6 30.09 25.54 -40.40
N GLY A 7 30.44 25.28 -39.15
CA GLY A 7 30.47 23.94 -38.59
C GLY A 7 29.10 23.56 -38.05
N LEU A 8 28.56 22.45 -38.57
CA LEU A 8 27.33 21.81 -38.13
C LEU A 8 27.30 21.65 -36.59
N TRP A 9 26.30 22.24 -35.95
CA TRP A 9 25.82 21.79 -34.65
C TRP A 9 25.23 20.38 -34.86
N ARG A 10 26.03 19.35 -34.59
CA ARG A 10 25.48 18.01 -34.40
C ARG A 10 24.64 18.07 -33.14
N LEU A 11 23.33 17.88 -33.29
CA LEU A 11 22.46 17.45 -32.20
C LEU A 11 23.06 16.15 -31.67
N THR A 12 23.77 16.22 -30.54
CA THR A 12 24.14 15.04 -29.76
C THR A 12 22.85 14.38 -29.34
N SER A 13 22.65 13.16 -29.87
CA SER A 13 21.86 12.06 -29.34
C SER A 13 21.04 12.41 -28.10
N ALA A 14 19.71 12.43 -28.24
CA ALA A 14 18.79 12.40 -27.12
C ALA A 14 19.26 11.34 -26.11
N ALA A 15 19.49 11.77 -24.87
CA ALA A 15 19.75 10.85 -23.78
C ALA A 15 18.63 9.82 -23.75
N ALA A 16 18.99 8.54 -23.76
CA ALA A 16 18.07 7.45 -23.53
C ALA A 16 17.26 7.79 -22.27
N GLY A 17 15.95 7.91 -22.42
CA GLY A 17 15.07 8.23 -21.31
C GLY A 17 15.31 7.24 -20.19
N THR A 18 15.69 7.73 -19.01
CA THR A 18 15.71 6.95 -17.79
C THR A 18 14.32 6.35 -17.64
N LYS A 19 14.17 5.05 -17.91
CA LYS A 19 12.93 4.33 -17.67
C LYS A 19 12.70 4.47 -16.17
N ARG A 20 11.73 5.30 -15.76
CA ARG A 20 11.35 5.45 -14.35
C ARG A 20 11.05 4.04 -13.86
N LEU A 21 11.83 3.55 -12.90
CA LEU A 21 11.59 2.25 -12.29
C LEU A 21 10.31 2.42 -11.49
N VAL A 22 9.22 1.82 -11.99
CA VAL A 22 7.95 1.75 -11.26
C VAL A 22 8.11 0.61 -10.26
N PRO A 23 7.88 0.82 -8.96
CA PRO A 23 7.91 -0.26 -7.98
C PRO A 23 6.89 -1.35 -8.34
N SER A 24 7.23 -2.61 -8.08
CA SER A 24 6.34 -3.75 -8.27
C SER A 24 6.29 -4.62 -7.02
N LEU A 25 5.10 -5.17 -6.73
CA LEU A 25 4.87 -6.08 -5.62
C LEU A 25 4.40 -7.43 -6.14
N ARG A 26 4.94 -8.51 -5.56
CA ARG A 26 4.45 -9.88 -5.80
C ARG A 26 3.33 -10.18 -4.83
N VAL A 27 2.18 -10.56 -5.35
CA VAL A 27 0.99 -10.84 -4.56
C VAL A 27 0.41 -12.20 -4.90
N GLU A 28 -0.29 -12.78 -3.93
CA GLU A 28 -1.14 -13.95 -4.14
C GLU A 28 -2.24 -13.60 -5.14
N PRO A 29 -2.55 -14.49 -6.09
CA PRO A 29 -3.65 -14.28 -7.02
C PRO A 29 -5.00 -14.27 -6.27
N ARG A 30 -6.01 -13.73 -6.95
CA ARG A 30 -7.39 -13.75 -6.48
C ARG A 30 -7.88 -15.20 -6.36
N ASP A 31 -8.68 -15.48 -5.34
CA ASP A 31 -9.37 -16.76 -5.21
C ASP A 31 -10.63 -16.81 -6.09
N THR A 32 -10.46 -16.59 -7.40
CA THR A 32 -11.51 -16.77 -8.40
C THR A 32 -11.37 -18.17 -9.02
N PRO A 33 -12.46 -18.95 -9.17
CA PRO A 33 -12.39 -20.34 -9.65
C PRO A 33 -11.69 -20.55 -11.01
N GLY A 34 -11.57 -19.51 -11.84
CA GLY A 34 -10.92 -19.55 -13.15
C GLY A 34 -9.44 -19.13 -13.16
N GLU A 35 -8.94 -18.50 -12.10
CA GLU A 35 -7.60 -17.91 -12.01
C GLU A 35 -6.87 -18.39 -10.74
N ARG A 36 -7.01 -19.68 -10.41
CA ARG A 36 -6.08 -20.37 -9.51
C ARG A 36 -4.71 -20.48 -10.18
N ALA A 37 -4.08 -19.34 -10.44
CA ALA A 37 -2.66 -19.32 -10.72
C ALA A 37 -1.98 -19.85 -9.46
N GLU A 38 -1.19 -20.92 -9.59
CA GLU A 38 -0.32 -21.35 -8.51
C GLU A 38 0.86 -20.37 -8.35
N ASP A 39 1.04 -19.50 -9.34
CA ASP A 39 2.11 -18.52 -9.43
C ASP A 39 1.67 -17.14 -8.94
N HIS A 40 2.58 -16.44 -8.26
CA HIS A 40 2.38 -15.07 -7.81
C HIS A 40 2.17 -14.11 -8.99
N VAL A 41 1.38 -13.07 -8.76
CA VAL A 41 1.15 -11.99 -9.74
C VAL A 41 2.01 -10.79 -9.39
N GLU A 42 2.71 -10.24 -10.37
CA GLU A 42 3.47 -8.99 -10.22
C GLU A 42 2.58 -7.79 -10.57
N ILE A 43 2.42 -6.87 -9.62
CA ILE A 43 1.59 -5.68 -9.75
C ILE A 43 2.48 -4.46 -9.60
N GLU A 44 2.46 -3.56 -10.59
CA GLU A 44 3.06 -2.24 -10.46
C GLU A 44 2.28 -1.44 -9.41
N ILE A 45 2.99 -0.73 -8.52
CA ILE A 45 2.40 0.07 -7.45
C ILE A 45 2.99 1.48 -7.41
N ALA A 46 2.21 2.42 -6.87
CA ALA A 46 2.70 3.75 -6.52
C ALA A 46 3.88 3.70 -5.53
N GLU A 47 4.79 4.68 -5.63
CA GLU A 47 5.97 4.77 -4.77
C GLU A 47 5.60 4.89 -3.29
N GLU A 48 4.52 5.59 -2.97
CA GLU A 48 4.02 5.76 -1.62
C GLU A 48 3.54 4.44 -1.01
N LEU A 49 2.93 3.57 -1.83
CA LEU A 49 2.48 2.25 -1.40
C LEU A 49 3.65 1.29 -1.19
N ALA A 50 4.72 1.43 -1.97
CA ALA A 50 5.94 0.65 -1.79
C ALA A 50 6.59 0.91 -0.42
N VAL A 51 6.56 2.16 0.05
CA VAL A 51 7.05 2.50 1.40
C VAL A 51 6.26 1.76 2.47
N PHE A 52 4.93 1.70 2.34
CA PHE A 52 4.10 0.96 3.30
C PHE A 52 4.30 -0.55 3.23
N THR A 53 4.51 -1.12 2.03
CA THR A 53 4.78 -2.56 1.91
C THR A 53 6.09 -2.92 2.59
N ASP A 54 7.14 -2.14 2.37
CA ASP A 54 8.45 -2.36 2.98
C ASP A 54 8.36 -2.26 4.51
N GLN A 55 7.69 -1.21 5.02
CA GLN A 55 7.51 -1.01 6.45
C GLN A 55 6.70 -2.14 7.11
N LEU A 56 5.62 -2.59 6.47
CA LEU A 56 4.81 -3.71 6.98
C LEU A 56 5.58 -5.03 6.97
N ASP A 57 6.34 -5.30 5.92
CA ASP A 57 7.13 -6.52 5.76
C ASP A 57 8.27 -6.58 6.79
N GLU A 58 9.01 -5.48 6.96
CA GLU A 58 10.07 -5.36 7.97
C GLU A 58 9.54 -5.57 9.39
N TRP A 59 8.41 -4.93 9.73
CA TRP A 59 7.78 -5.09 11.04
C TRP A 59 7.30 -6.54 11.26
N ALA A 60 6.59 -7.13 10.30
CA ALA A 60 6.05 -8.48 10.42
C ALA A 60 7.17 -9.53 10.51
N ALA A 61 8.26 -9.37 9.77
CA ALA A 61 9.43 -10.25 9.83
C ALA A 61 10.12 -10.23 11.21
N GLY A 62 9.97 -9.14 11.98
CA GLY A 62 10.46 -9.00 13.35
C GLY A 62 9.56 -9.66 14.41
N MET A 63 8.39 -10.19 14.03
CA MET A 63 7.40 -10.70 14.96
C MET A 63 7.18 -12.21 14.83
N GLU A 64 7.29 -12.94 15.95
CA GLU A 64 7.21 -14.40 15.96
C GLU A 64 5.83 -14.96 15.55
N HIS A 65 4.75 -14.25 15.88
CA HIS A 65 3.38 -14.76 15.73
C HIS A 65 2.59 -14.03 14.62
N TRP A 66 3.24 -13.16 13.86
CA TRP A 66 2.60 -12.39 12.81
C TRP A 66 3.05 -12.87 11.44
N GLU A 67 2.07 -13.05 10.56
CA GLU A 67 2.28 -13.34 9.16
C GLU A 67 1.65 -12.23 8.32
N LEU A 68 2.43 -11.66 7.41
CA LEU A 68 1.95 -10.72 6.40
C LEU A 68 1.82 -11.44 5.07
N SER A 69 0.72 -11.21 4.38
CA SER A 69 0.53 -11.62 2.99
C SER A 69 -0.13 -10.52 2.20
N PHE A 70 0.29 -10.37 0.94
CA PHE A 70 -0.34 -9.48 -0.01
C PHE A 70 -1.10 -10.30 -1.03
N ARG A 71 -2.32 -9.88 -1.34
CA ARG A 71 -3.17 -10.51 -2.34
C ARG A 71 -3.65 -9.48 -3.35
N GLN A 72 -3.83 -9.89 -4.59
CA GLN A 72 -4.50 -9.08 -5.58
C GLN A 72 -5.95 -8.82 -5.14
N GLY A 73 -6.30 -7.55 -4.91
CA GLY A 73 -7.60 -7.16 -4.38
C GLY A 73 -8.73 -7.39 -5.38
N HIS A 74 -9.99 -7.32 -4.90
CA HIS A 74 -11.16 -7.73 -5.68
C HIS A 74 -11.77 -6.64 -6.59
N ASP A 75 -11.45 -5.37 -6.38
CA ASP A 75 -11.89 -4.27 -7.27
C ASP A 75 -11.29 -4.35 -8.69
N PHE A 76 -12.15 -4.59 -9.70
CA PHE A 76 -11.72 -4.66 -11.09
C PHE A 76 -11.39 -3.27 -11.67
N GLY A 77 -10.33 -3.20 -12.48
CA GLY A 77 -9.98 -1.98 -13.24
C GLY A 77 -9.30 -0.89 -12.44
N ARG A 78 -8.92 -1.16 -11.19
CA ARG A 78 -8.18 -0.23 -10.34
C ARG A 78 -6.68 -0.59 -10.37
N PRO A 79 -5.79 0.36 -10.71
CA PRO A 79 -4.35 0.16 -10.53
C PRO A 79 -4.04 -0.01 -9.04
N ASP A 80 -2.93 -0.67 -8.72
CA ASP A 80 -2.43 -0.82 -7.35
C ASP A 80 -3.41 -1.50 -6.37
N ASN A 81 -4.34 -2.30 -6.91
CA ASN A 81 -5.37 -2.95 -6.11
C ASN A 81 -4.81 -4.17 -5.37
N ILE A 82 -4.31 -3.91 -4.17
CA ILE A 82 -3.65 -4.89 -3.32
C ILE A 82 -4.34 -4.90 -1.96
N GLU A 83 -4.69 -6.09 -1.49
CA GLU A 83 -5.17 -6.35 -0.15
C GLU A 83 -3.99 -6.86 0.69
N ALA A 84 -3.71 -6.16 1.80
CA ALA A 84 -2.79 -6.63 2.82
C ALA A 84 -3.59 -7.45 3.84
N ARG A 85 -3.06 -8.61 4.22
CA ARG A 85 -3.59 -9.44 5.30
C ARG A 85 -2.50 -9.68 6.33
N LEU A 86 -2.78 -9.22 7.54
CA LEU A 86 -2.00 -9.52 8.73
C LEU A 86 -2.73 -10.58 9.54
N LEU A 87 -2.06 -11.69 9.82
CA LEU A 87 -2.57 -12.79 10.64
C LEU A 87 -1.71 -12.91 11.89
N PHE A 88 -2.32 -12.78 13.05
CA PHE A 88 -1.73 -13.21 14.30
C PHE A 88 -2.18 -14.64 14.61
N ALA A 89 -1.20 -15.53 14.83
CA ALA A 89 -1.42 -16.91 15.21
C ALA A 89 -0.68 -17.25 16.51
N GLY A 90 -1.34 -16.99 17.64
CA GLY A 90 -0.85 -17.37 18.98
C GLY A 90 -1.36 -18.73 19.41
N GLY A 91 -0.84 -19.24 20.53
CA GLY A 91 -1.26 -20.54 21.08
C GLY A 91 -2.71 -20.58 21.56
N ASP A 92 -3.20 -19.48 22.12
CA ASP A 92 -4.54 -19.40 22.74
C ASP A 92 -5.59 -18.72 21.85
N HIS A 93 -5.17 -17.92 20.87
CA HIS A 93 -6.08 -17.19 19.98
C HIS A 93 -5.43 -16.84 18.65
N THR A 94 -6.30 -16.55 17.69
CA THR A 94 -5.94 -16.05 16.36
C THR A 94 -6.75 -14.81 16.06
N CYS A 95 -6.13 -13.79 15.47
CA CYS A 95 -6.84 -12.65 14.91
C CYS A 95 -6.25 -12.27 13.57
N SER A 96 -7.05 -11.62 12.73
CA SER A 96 -6.59 -11.17 11.43
C SER A 96 -7.19 -9.83 11.06
N LEU A 97 -6.39 -9.01 10.39
CA LEU A 97 -6.81 -7.78 9.77
C LEU A 97 -6.62 -7.91 8.26
N THR A 98 -7.61 -7.49 7.49
CA THR A 98 -7.51 -7.39 6.02
C THR A 98 -8.02 -6.02 5.61
N PHE A 99 -7.25 -5.35 4.78
CA PHE A 99 -7.52 -3.99 4.31
C PHE A 99 -6.83 -3.77 2.97
N ARG A 100 -7.31 -2.79 2.19
CA ARG A 100 -6.57 -2.44 0.97
C ARG A 100 -5.36 -1.59 1.33
N LEU A 101 -4.24 -1.84 0.68
CA LEU A 101 -2.98 -1.15 0.95
C LEU A 101 -3.09 0.37 0.78
N ASP A 102 -3.89 0.81 -0.19
CA ASP A 102 -4.13 2.23 -0.47
C ASP A 102 -5.03 2.94 0.54
N GLN A 103 -5.60 2.21 1.49
CA GLN A 103 -6.32 2.81 2.62
C GLN A 103 -5.37 3.31 3.70
N ILE A 104 -4.09 2.93 3.70
CA ILE A 104 -3.16 3.42 4.72
C ILE A 104 -2.95 4.92 4.52
N GLU A 105 -3.35 5.72 5.51
CA GLU A 105 -2.98 7.12 5.60
C GLU A 105 -1.64 7.30 6.30
N THR A 106 -1.42 6.59 7.42
CA THR A 106 -0.14 6.61 8.14
C THR A 106 0.18 5.25 8.74
N ALA A 107 1.48 4.97 8.86
CA ALA A 107 2.03 3.81 9.57
C ALA A 107 3.16 4.28 10.50
N GLN A 108 3.01 4.06 11.80
CA GLN A 108 3.95 4.50 12.83
C GLN A 108 4.42 3.31 13.66
N GLU A 109 5.71 3.03 13.60
CA GLU A 109 6.33 1.93 14.33
C GLU A 109 6.90 2.40 15.67
N PHE A 110 6.64 1.63 16.73
CA PHE A 110 7.15 1.86 18.08
C PHE A 110 7.66 0.54 18.67
N GLU A 111 8.98 0.36 18.65
CA GLU A 111 9.66 -0.86 19.13
C GLU A 111 9.13 -2.15 18.49
N ARG A 112 8.09 -2.76 19.08
CA ARG A 112 7.46 -3.99 18.59
C ARG A 112 5.99 -3.82 18.22
N GLU A 113 5.54 -2.57 18.14
CA GLU A 113 4.17 -2.20 17.88
C GLU A 113 4.09 -1.39 16.58
N LEU A 114 2.98 -1.53 15.87
CA LEU A 114 2.71 -0.77 14.65
C LEU A 114 1.31 -0.16 14.74
N TRP A 115 1.24 1.16 14.59
CA TRP A 115 0.00 1.90 14.51
C TRP A 115 -0.30 2.26 13.07
N LEU A 116 -1.45 1.81 12.57
CA LEU A 116 -1.98 2.16 11.27
C LEU A 116 -3.17 3.09 11.43
N THR A 117 -3.21 4.18 10.66
CA THR A 117 -4.45 4.92 10.42
C THR A 117 -4.93 4.63 9.01
N LEU A 118 -6.17 4.20 8.88
CA LEU A 118 -6.78 3.93 7.58
C LEU A 118 -7.72 5.07 7.19
N ASP A 119 -7.94 5.19 5.87
CA ASP A 119 -8.78 6.19 5.25
C ASP A 119 -10.16 6.31 5.89
N VAL A 120 -10.67 7.54 5.90
CA VAL A 120 -12.02 7.83 6.40
C VAL A 120 -13.03 7.42 5.35
N GLU A 121 -13.88 6.48 5.72
CA GLU A 121 -14.98 5.99 4.87
C GLU A 121 -16.29 6.19 5.63
N ASP A 122 -17.30 6.78 4.98
CA ASP A 122 -18.60 7.08 5.58
C ASP A 122 -18.53 7.87 6.91
N GLY A 123 -17.53 8.73 7.03
CA GLY A 123 -17.29 9.53 8.24
C GLY A 123 -16.74 8.71 9.42
N ILE A 124 -16.27 7.49 9.19
CA ILE A 124 -15.61 6.65 10.20
C ILE A 124 -14.12 6.59 9.90
N GLY A 125 -13.32 7.15 10.79
CA GLY A 125 -11.87 6.92 10.82
C GLY A 125 -11.56 5.61 11.53
N LYS A 126 -10.57 4.87 11.04
CA LYS A 126 -10.16 3.57 11.60
C LYS A 126 -8.70 3.68 12.02
N ALA A 127 -8.39 3.34 13.26
CA ALA A 127 -7.02 3.15 13.72
C ALA A 127 -6.83 1.70 14.14
N VAL A 128 -5.67 1.13 13.81
CA VAL A 128 -5.33 -0.25 14.17
C VAL A 128 -4.00 -0.22 14.90
N HIS A 129 -4.02 -0.75 16.12
CA HIS A 129 -2.82 -1.02 16.88
C HIS A 129 -2.48 -2.50 16.74
N LEU A 130 -1.31 -2.78 16.18
CA LEU A 130 -0.77 -4.12 16.02
C LEU A 130 0.33 -4.30 17.09
N ALA A 131 0.15 -5.29 17.95
CA ALA A 131 1.04 -5.58 19.06
C ALA A 131 1.52 -7.03 19.03
N PRO A 132 2.57 -7.40 19.80
CA PRO A 132 3.10 -8.76 19.80
C PRO A 132 2.12 -9.87 20.18
N LEU A 133 0.98 -9.53 20.81
CA LEU A 133 -0.01 -10.48 21.33
C LEU A 133 -1.37 -10.40 20.63
N GLY A 134 -1.49 -9.61 19.56
CA GLY A 134 -2.74 -9.42 18.84
C GLY A 134 -2.93 -7.98 18.38
N LEU A 135 -4.18 -7.59 18.14
CA LEU A 135 -4.51 -6.27 17.62
C LEU A 135 -5.69 -5.65 18.35
N ASP A 136 -5.71 -4.33 18.36
CA ASP A 136 -6.85 -3.51 18.76
C ASP A 136 -7.30 -2.66 17.56
N VAL A 137 -8.61 -2.51 17.38
CA VAL A 137 -9.21 -1.66 16.35
C VAL A 137 -10.04 -0.58 17.01
N GLU A 138 -9.73 0.66 16.69
CA GLU A 138 -10.49 1.82 17.13
C GLU A 138 -11.27 2.43 15.95
N LEU A 139 -12.56 2.66 16.18
CA LEU A 139 -13.46 3.27 15.21
C LEU A 139 -13.92 4.63 15.74
N HIS A 140 -13.62 5.68 14.99
CA HIS A 140 -13.89 7.06 15.36
C HIS A 140 -14.94 7.66 14.43
N HIS A 141 -16.10 8.02 14.96
CA HIS A 141 -17.11 8.74 14.18
C HIS A 141 -16.74 10.22 14.08
N ILE A 142 -16.46 10.69 12.87
CA ILE A 142 -16.07 12.06 12.57
C ILE A 142 -17.33 12.87 12.25
N VAL A 143 -17.84 13.57 13.26
CA VAL A 143 -18.96 14.51 13.08
C VAL A 143 -18.42 15.81 12.47
N GLY A 144 -18.68 16.03 11.18
CA GLY A 144 -18.62 17.36 10.57
C GLY A 144 -19.84 18.20 10.98
N PRO A 145 -19.77 19.54 10.95
CA PRO A 145 -20.96 20.37 11.10
C PRO A 145 -22.00 19.97 10.04
N PRO A 146 -23.31 20.01 10.33
CA PRO A 146 -24.34 19.62 9.37
C PRO A 146 -24.18 20.48 8.11
N LEU A 147 -23.93 19.82 6.97
CA LEU A 147 -24.05 20.44 5.66
C LEU A 147 -25.52 20.84 5.46
N GLY A 148 -25.87 22.07 5.81
CA GLY A 148 -27.21 22.61 5.54
C GLY A 148 -27.94 23.29 6.70
N GLY A 149 -27.24 23.74 7.75
CA GLY A 149 -27.81 24.73 8.66
C GLY A 149 -27.90 26.10 8.00
N THR A 150 -28.87 26.32 7.11
CA THR A 150 -29.25 27.67 6.70
C THR A 150 -29.72 28.41 7.95
N THR A 151 -28.88 29.31 8.47
CA THR A 151 -29.32 30.32 9.42
C THR A 151 -30.41 31.14 8.73
N ALA A 152 -31.65 30.96 9.19
CA ALA A 152 -32.79 31.82 8.90
C ALA A 152 -32.74 33.08 9.79
#